data_AF-A0A962FIR2-F1
#
_entry.id   AF-A0A962FIR2-F1
#
_cell.length_a   1.000
_cell.length_b   1.000
_cell.length_c   1.000
_cell.angle_alpha   90.00
_cell.angle_beta   90.00
_cell.angle_gamma   90.00
#
_symmetry.space_group_name_H-M   'P 1'
#
loop_
_entity.id
_entity.type
_entity.pdbx_description
1 polymer ?
#
loop_
_entity_poly.entity_id
_entity_poly.type
_entity_poly.pdbx_seq_one_letter_code
_entity_poly.pdbx_strand_id
1 'polypeptide(L)'
;MLSVDSLLQPIDLDSMRAKLADSGCSSSSCGSSAKPSDMDEATWEKIKDHPCYSEEAHHYFARMHVAVAPACNIQCNYCNRKYDCANESRPGVVSEKLTPDEATRKVITVANEVPQLSVLGIAGPGDACYDWNKSKATFENVASDIPDIKLCISTNGLMLPDRVDELAAMNVDHVTITINMVDPDIGTKIYPWIFYKGKRYTGLEASQILHERQMLGLEMLTARGILTKINSVMIPGVNDEHLVEVNKWVKERGAFLHNVMPLISDPAHGTHFGLTGQRGPTAMELKALQDKLDGGAKLMRHCRQCRADA
;
A
#
# COMPACT_ATOMS: atom_id res chain seq x y z
N MET A 1 24.71 0.79 -30.74
CA MET A 1 24.83 2.24 -30.47
C MET A 1 23.51 2.86 -30.86
N LEU A 2 22.66 3.17 -29.88
CA LEU A 2 21.41 3.90 -30.10
C LEU A 2 21.73 5.40 -29.96
N SER A 3 21.25 6.23 -30.89
CA SER A 3 21.55 7.66 -30.92
C SER A 3 20.76 8.41 -29.84
N VAL A 4 21.31 9.52 -29.38
CA VAL A 4 20.73 10.38 -28.34
C VAL A 4 19.33 10.88 -28.74
N ASP A 5 19.03 10.98 -30.04
CA ASP A 5 17.70 11.37 -30.53
C ASP A 5 16.61 10.31 -30.30
N SER A 6 16.98 9.03 -30.08
CA SER A 6 16.02 7.97 -29.75
C SER A 6 15.53 8.01 -28.29
N LEU A 7 16.17 8.83 -27.45
CA LEU A 7 15.88 8.96 -26.01
C LEU A 7 14.94 10.15 -25.70
N LEU A 8 14.54 10.92 -26.70
CA LEU A 8 13.69 12.12 -26.55
C LEU A 8 12.29 11.97 -27.16
N GLN A 9 11.93 10.78 -27.65
CA GLN A 9 10.58 10.54 -28.15
C GLN A 9 9.64 10.13 -26.99
N PRO A 10 8.46 10.74 -26.86
CA PRO A 10 7.45 10.27 -25.92
C PRO A 10 7.13 8.81 -26.23
N ILE A 11 7.10 7.98 -25.19
CA ILE A 11 6.76 6.57 -25.32
C ILE A 11 5.27 6.48 -25.62
N ASP A 12 4.93 6.17 -26.88
CA ASP A 12 3.56 5.92 -27.30
C ASP A 12 3.08 4.57 -26.74
N LEU A 13 2.26 4.65 -25.70
CA LEU A 13 1.67 3.50 -24.99
C LEU A 13 0.84 2.62 -25.92
N ASP A 14 0.22 3.17 -26.97
CA ASP A 14 -0.58 2.38 -27.92
C ASP A 14 0.30 1.61 -28.90
N SER A 15 1.46 2.16 -29.28
CA SER A 15 2.51 1.45 -30.02
C SER A 15 3.13 0.31 -29.22
N MET A 16 3.29 0.48 -27.89
CA MET A 16 3.72 -0.62 -27.01
C MET A 16 2.65 -1.71 -26.88
N ARG A 17 1.36 -1.35 -26.77
CA ARG A 17 0.24 -2.29 -26.75
C ARG A 17 0.11 -3.08 -28.05
N ALA A 18 0.34 -2.44 -29.19
CA ALA A 18 0.35 -3.11 -30.49
C ALA A 18 1.47 -4.16 -30.59
N LYS A 19 2.66 -3.88 -30.04
CA LYS A 19 3.77 -4.85 -29.97
C LYS A 19 3.48 -6.05 -29.06
N LEU A 20 2.65 -5.87 -28.03
CA LEU A 20 2.22 -6.96 -27.13
C LEU A 20 1.22 -7.93 -27.79
N ALA A 21 0.48 -7.47 -28.81
CA ALA A 21 -0.40 -8.34 -29.59
C ALA A 21 0.35 -9.24 -30.58
N ASP A 22 1.59 -8.87 -30.95
CA ASP A 22 2.38 -9.52 -32.00
C ASP A 22 3.27 -10.66 -31.48
N SER A 23 3.59 -10.70 -30.18
CA SER A 23 4.39 -11.76 -29.56
C SER A 23 3.54 -12.95 -29.09
N GLY A 24 2.94 -13.65 -30.05
CA GLY A 24 2.20 -14.88 -29.81
C GLY A 24 3.06 -16.00 -29.24
N CYS A 25 2.75 -16.44 -28.02
CA CYS A 25 3.19 -17.73 -27.49
C CYS A 25 1.96 -18.57 -27.14
N SER A 26 1.75 -19.63 -27.93
CA SER A 26 0.64 -20.57 -27.83
C SER A 26 0.74 -21.44 -26.58
N SER A 27 -0.01 -21.09 -25.54
CA SER A 27 -0.48 -22.06 -24.54
C SER A 27 -1.85 -21.60 -24.00
N SER A 28 -2.79 -22.53 -24.00
CA SER A 28 -4.21 -22.33 -23.77
C SER A 28 -4.54 -22.00 -22.31
N SER A 29 -4.67 -20.71 -22.01
CA SER A 29 -5.59 -20.15 -20.99
C SER A 29 -5.53 -18.63 -21.12
N CYS A 30 -6.12 -18.12 -22.20
CA CYS A 30 -6.21 -16.70 -22.49
C CYS A 30 -7.20 -16.03 -21.52
N GLY A 31 -6.67 -15.47 -20.43
CA GLY A 31 -7.32 -14.36 -19.73
C GLY A 31 -7.35 -13.18 -20.70
N SER A 32 -8.55 -12.76 -21.07
CA SER A 32 -8.74 -11.65 -21.99
C SER A 32 -8.26 -10.35 -21.34
N SER A 33 -7.47 -9.55 -22.06
CA SER A 33 -7.09 -8.15 -21.76
C SER A 33 -8.29 -7.18 -21.68
N ALA A 34 -9.50 -7.73 -21.62
CA ALA A 34 -10.75 -7.02 -21.65
C ALA A 34 -11.13 -6.59 -20.23
N LYS A 35 -11.53 -5.32 -20.12
CA LYS A 35 -12.20 -4.75 -18.96
C LYS A 35 -13.24 -5.75 -18.40
N PRO A 36 -13.19 -6.09 -17.10
CA PRO A 36 -14.22 -6.93 -16.49
C PRO A 36 -15.62 -6.33 -16.70
N SER A 37 -16.62 -7.17 -17.00
CA SER A 37 -18.01 -6.71 -17.27
C SER A 37 -18.61 -5.87 -16.14
N ASP A 38 -18.14 -6.09 -14.92
CA ASP A 38 -18.71 -5.54 -13.69
C ASP A 38 -17.91 -4.32 -13.17
N MET A 39 -17.08 -3.71 -14.01
CA MET A 39 -16.25 -2.55 -13.67
C MET A 39 -16.55 -1.38 -14.60
N ASP A 40 -16.55 -0.14 -14.10
CA ASP A 40 -16.65 1.04 -14.96
C ASP A 40 -15.29 1.37 -15.63
N GLU A 41 -15.32 2.19 -16.67
CA GLU A 41 -14.13 2.48 -17.48
C GLU A 41 -13.11 3.34 -16.73
N ALA A 42 -13.58 4.29 -15.91
CA ALA A 42 -12.71 5.17 -15.15
C ALA A 42 -11.93 4.40 -14.08
N THR A 43 -12.56 3.46 -13.38
CA THR A 43 -11.89 2.56 -12.44
C THR A 43 -10.89 1.64 -13.16
N TRP A 44 -11.23 1.12 -14.34
CA TRP A 44 -10.34 0.24 -15.09
C TRP A 44 -9.03 0.92 -15.49
N GLU A 45 -9.10 2.15 -16.00
CA GLU A 45 -7.91 2.93 -16.40
C GLU A 45 -6.93 3.17 -15.25
N LYS A 46 -7.44 3.31 -14.02
CA LYS A 46 -6.60 3.45 -12.83
C LYS A 46 -5.85 2.16 -12.51
N ILE A 47 -6.53 1.01 -12.57
CA ILE A 47 -5.98 -0.24 -12.04
C ILE A 47 -5.20 -1.10 -13.06
N LYS A 48 -5.47 -0.96 -14.36
CA LYS A 48 -5.00 -1.92 -15.38
C LYS A 48 -3.48 -2.03 -15.50
N ASP A 49 -2.76 -0.97 -15.12
CA ASP A 49 -1.29 -0.94 -15.13
C ASP A 49 -0.69 -1.03 -13.72
N HIS A 50 -1.51 -1.11 -12.66
CA HIS A 50 -1.01 -1.13 -11.30
C HIS A 50 -0.77 -2.57 -10.81
N PRO A 51 0.48 -2.99 -10.49
CA PRO A 51 0.85 -4.37 -10.14
C PRO A 51 0.20 -4.97 -8.87
N CYS A 52 -0.64 -4.21 -8.19
CA CYS A 52 -1.29 -4.59 -6.93
C CYS A 52 -2.81 -4.61 -7.03
N TYR A 53 -3.36 -3.85 -7.97
CA TYR A 53 -4.79 -3.76 -8.20
C TYR A 53 -5.23 -4.64 -9.37
N SER A 54 -4.30 -5.05 -10.23
CA SER A 54 -4.51 -6.03 -11.31
C SER A 54 -3.51 -7.18 -11.19
N GLU A 55 -4.00 -8.41 -11.31
CA GLU A 55 -3.18 -9.63 -11.31
C GLU A 55 -2.36 -9.74 -12.60
N GLU A 56 -2.93 -9.38 -13.75
CA GLU A 56 -2.21 -9.35 -15.01
C GLU A 56 -1.09 -8.29 -14.97
N ALA A 57 -1.38 -7.09 -14.45
CA ALA A 57 -0.38 -6.04 -14.31
C ALA A 57 0.81 -6.45 -13.44
N HIS A 58 0.58 -7.34 -12.47
CA HIS A 58 1.64 -7.88 -11.62
C HIS A 58 2.76 -8.59 -12.40
N HIS A 59 2.45 -9.12 -13.58
CA HIS A 59 3.39 -9.83 -14.43
C HIS A 59 4.17 -8.94 -15.41
N TYR A 60 3.65 -7.74 -15.71
CA TYR A 60 4.16 -6.90 -16.81
C TYR A 60 4.64 -5.52 -16.38
N PHE A 61 4.04 -4.94 -15.34
CA PHE A 61 4.35 -3.60 -14.89
C PHE A 61 5.19 -3.62 -13.61
N ALA A 62 6.15 -2.70 -13.54
CA ALA A 62 6.99 -2.52 -12.38
C ALA A 62 6.45 -1.39 -11.50
N ARG A 63 6.58 -1.59 -10.18
CA ARG A 63 6.38 -0.55 -9.18
C ARG A 63 7.70 -0.36 -8.44
N MET A 64 8.03 0.88 -8.12
CA MET A 64 9.20 1.22 -7.31
C MET A 64 8.75 1.85 -6.01
N HIS A 65 9.37 1.48 -4.89
CA HIS A 65 9.21 2.19 -3.64
C HIS A 65 10.46 3.02 -3.29
N VAL A 66 10.25 4.19 -2.68
CA VAL A 66 11.33 5.04 -2.15
C VAL A 66 11.19 5.26 -0.64
N ALA A 67 12.29 5.05 0.06
CA ALA A 67 12.38 5.07 1.52
C ALA A 67 12.63 6.50 2.07
N VAL A 68 11.66 7.40 1.87
CA VAL A 68 11.77 8.82 2.23
C VAL A 68 11.04 9.20 3.53
N ALA A 69 10.24 8.29 4.10
CA ALA A 69 9.37 8.57 5.24
C ALA A 69 9.80 7.81 6.51
N PRO A 70 10.96 8.09 7.14
CA PRO A 70 11.46 7.32 8.28
C PRO A 70 10.69 7.54 9.59
N ALA A 71 10.01 8.68 9.77
CA ALA A 71 9.27 8.95 11.00
C ALA A 71 7.89 8.27 10.98
N CYS A 72 7.40 7.85 12.15
CA CYS A 72 6.06 7.30 12.29
C CYS A 72 5.48 7.68 13.66
N ASN A 73 4.16 7.77 13.71
CA ASN A 73 3.38 8.32 14.80
C ASN A 73 2.56 7.29 15.59
N ILE A 74 2.60 6.02 15.24
CA ILE A 74 1.97 4.96 16.05
C ILE A 74 2.96 3.84 16.31
N GLN A 75 2.94 3.21 17.48
CA GLN A 75 3.67 1.96 17.68
C GLN A 75 2.70 0.78 17.55
N CYS A 76 3.04 -0.17 16.69
CA CYS A 76 2.35 -1.46 16.61
C CYS A 76 3.14 -2.52 17.40
N ASN A 77 2.47 -3.42 18.10
CA ASN A 77 3.13 -4.51 18.83
C ASN A 77 3.85 -5.52 17.91
N TYR A 78 3.51 -5.55 16.62
CA TYR A 78 4.18 -6.35 15.59
C TYR A 78 5.26 -5.57 14.81
N CYS A 79 5.61 -4.35 15.21
CA CYS A 79 6.62 -3.53 14.52
C CYS A 79 7.86 -3.32 15.39
N ASN A 80 9.03 -3.27 14.74
CA ASN A 80 10.28 -2.81 15.33
C ASN A 80 10.86 -1.70 14.45
N ARG A 81 11.09 -0.52 15.05
CA ARG A 81 11.53 0.71 14.36
C ARG A 81 12.93 0.65 13.75
N LYS A 82 13.69 -0.40 14.06
CA LYS A 82 14.98 -0.68 13.41
C LYS A 82 14.80 -1.11 11.95
N TYR A 83 13.61 -1.60 11.58
CA TYR A 83 13.27 -2.10 10.26
C TYR A 83 12.21 -1.23 9.60
N ASP A 84 12.05 -1.43 8.30
CA ASP A 84 10.97 -0.83 7.52
C ASP A 84 9.60 -1.23 8.06
N CYS A 85 8.59 -0.41 7.74
CA CYS A 85 7.23 -0.58 8.20
C CYS A 85 6.68 -1.97 7.82
N ALA A 86 6.40 -2.78 8.83
CA ALA A 86 5.88 -4.15 8.67
C ALA A 86 4.50 -4.22 8.00
N ASN A 87 3.83 -3.07 7.82
CA ASN A 87 2.54 -2.99 7.13
C ASN A 87 2.66 -3.13 5.60
N GLU A 88 3.81 -2.80 5.02
CA GLU A 88 4.04 -2.87 3.56
C GLU A 88 5.33 -3.58 3.17
N SER A 89 6.25 -3.70 4.13
CA SER A 89 7.51 -4.38 3.97
C SER A 89 7.51 -5.73 4.66
N ARG A 90 8.26 -6.69 4.10
CA ARG A 90 8.63 -7.89 4.86
C ARG A 90 9.41 -7.49 6.12
N PRO A 91 9.21 -8.17 7.25
CA PRO A 91 9.97 -7.91 8.47
C PRO A 91 11.47 -8.10 8.29
N GLY A 92 12.26 -7.33 9.04
CA GLY A 92 13.71 -7.42 9.02
C GLY A 92 14.39 -6.67 7.87
N VAL A 93 13.64 -6.05 6.96
CA VAL A 93 14.20 -5.22 5.88
C VAL A 93 14.61 -3.86 6.45
N VAL A 94 15.78 -3.37 6.06
CA VAL A 94 16.27 -2.03 6.40
C VAL A 94 16.57 -1.33 5.08
N SER A 95 15.79 -0.31 4.75
CA SER A 95 16.08 0.53 3.59
C SER A 95 17.08 1.63 3.93
N GLU A 96 17.93 1.97 2.97
CA GLU A 96 18.69 3.22 3.02
C GLU A 96 17.72 4.39 2.96
N LYS A 97 17.82 5.31 3.93
CA LYS A 97 16.95 6.48 4.01
C LYS A 97 17.38 7.48 2.96
N LEU A 98 16.44 7.90 2.12
CA LEU A 98 16.69 8.87 1.06
C LEU A 98 16.13 10.24 1.45
N THR A 99 16.84 11.29 1.08
CA THR A 99 16.26 12.63 0.95
C THR A 99 15.34 12.70 -0.27
N PRO A 100 14.42 13.69 -0.35
CA PRO A 100 13.58 13.85 -1.54
C PRO A 100 14.37 13.93 -2.84
N ASP A 101 15.47 14.69 -2.87
CA ASP A 101 16.30 14.84 -4.07
C ASP A 101 17.00 13.53 -4.48
N GLU A 102 17.50 12.77 -3.51
CA GLU A 102 18.11 11.46 -3.78
C GLU A 102 17.07 10.46 -4.31
N ALA A 103 15.87 10.46 -3.73
CA ALA A 103 14.77 9.63 -4.19
C ALA A 103 14.36 9.99 -5.62
N THR A 104 14.22 11.27 -5.93
CA THR A 104 13.90 11.74 -7.30
C THR A 104 14.96 11.29 -8.30
N ARG A 105 16.24 11.51 -8.01
CA ARG A 105 17.33 11.03 -8.89
C ARG A 105 17.27 9.52 -9.10
N LYS A 106 17.07 8.75 -8.02
CA LYS A 106 16.97 7.30 -8.10
C LYS A 106 15.80 6.86 -8.99
N VAL A 107 14.62 7.48 -8.84
CA VAL A 107 13.44 7.17 -9.65
C VAL A 107 13.69 7.47 -11.12
N ILE A 108 14.27 8.62 -11.45
CA ILE A 108 14.58 8.98 -12.84
C ILE A 108 15.58 8.00 -13.46
N THR A 109 16.63 7.63 -12.72
CA THR A 109 17.60 6.63 -13.19
C THR A 109 16.91 5.29 -13.50
N VAL A 110 16.06 4.80 -12.58
CA VAL A 110 15.36 3.52 -12.79
C VAL A 110 14.34 3.63 -13.94
N ALA A 111 13.62 4.73 -14.06
CA ALA A 111 12.66 4.96 -15.15
C ALA A 111 13.33 4.91 -16.54
N ASN A 112 14.56 5.42 -16.65
CA ASN A 112 15.33 5.37 -17.90
C ASN A 112 15.81 3.96 -18.27
N GLU A 113 15.98 3.07 -17.27
CA GLU A 113 16.44 1.69 -17.49
C GLU A 113 15.30 0.67 -17.58
N VAL A 114 14.15 0.99 -16.99
CA VAL A 114 12.99 0.08 -16.86
C VAL A 114 11.76 0.74 -17.47
N PRO A 115 11.51 0.55 -18.79
CA PRO A 115 10.35 1.12 -19.48
C PRO A 115 8.99 0.67 -18.92
N GLN A 116 8.97 -0.43 -18.16
CA GLN A 116 7.76 -0.96 -17.52
C GLN A 116 7.43 -0.30 -16.17
N LEU A 117 8.27 0.64 -15.69
CA LEU A 117 7.99 1.37 -14.46
C LEU A 117 6.77 2.27 -14.65
N SER A 118 5.68 1.91 -13.97
CA SER A 118 4.38 2.59 -14.09
C SER A 118 3.92 3.24 -12.80
N VAL A 119 4.43 2.77 -11.65
CA VAL A 119 3.99 3.21 -10.33
C VAL A 119 5.18 3.57 -9.44
N LEU A 120 5.14 4.78 -8.86
CA LEU A 120 5.99 5.18 -7.74
C LEU A 120 5.20 5.14 -6.44
N GLY A 121 5.73 4.44 -5.44
CA GLY A 121 5.15 4.36 -4.11
C GLY A 121 6.03 4.90 -2.99
N ILE A 122 5.40 5.48 -1.96
CA ILE A 122 6.05 5.76 -0.67
C ILE A 122 5.39 4.91 0.40
N ALA A 123 6.16 3.98 0.98
CA ALA A 123 5.65 2.94 1.89
C ALA A 123 6.36 2.89 3.26
N GLY A 124 7.36 3.73 3.50
CA GLY A 124 8.12 3.72 4.75
C GLY A 124 9.48 4.41 4.63
N PRO A 125 10.43 4.13 5.56
CA PRO A 125 10.41 3.08 6.61
C PRO A 125 9.40 3.26 7.75
N GLY A 126 8.85 4.45 7.93
CA GLY A 126 7.85 4.84 8.93
C GLY A 126 6.44 4.97 8.34
N ASP A 127 5.80 6.13 8.48
CA ASP A 127 4.49 6.44 7.93
C ASP A 127 4.53 7.67 7.02
N ALA A 128 4.11 7.51 5.78
CA ALA A 128 4.24 8.52 4.74
C ALA A 128 3.33 9.74 4.97
N CYS A 129 2.13 9.55 5.51
CA CYS A 129 1.23 10.67 5.85
C CYS A 129 1.68 11.45 7.10
N TYR A 130 2.49 10.82 7.98
CA TYR A 130 3.11 11.49 9.12
C TYR A 130 4.38 12.25 8.74
N ASP A 131 5.33 11.62 8.03
CA ASP A 131 6.53 12.29 7.48
C ASP A 131 6.18 12.98 6.15
N TRP A 132 5.16 13.85 6.20
CA TRP A 132 4.50 14.36 5.01
C TRP A 132 5.37 15.28 4.17
N ASN A 133 6.13 16.17 4.80
CA ASN A 133 6.92 17.16 4.06
C ASN A 133 7.90 16.50 3.09
N LYS A 134 8.54 15.40 3.49
CA LYS A 134 9.44 14.64 2.62
C LYS A 134 8.67 13.89 1.55
N SER A 135 7.60 13.20 1.95
CA SER A 135 6.78 12.42 1.02
C SER A 135 6.19 13.28 -0.09
N LYS A 136 5.65 14.44 0.28
CA LYS A 136 5.11 15.45 -0.64
C LYS A 136 6.19 16.00 -1.58
N ALA A 137 7.34 16.45 -1.04
CA ALA A 137 8.42 16.97 -1.86
C ALA A 137 8.91 15.94 -2.89
N THR A 138 9.02 14.66 -2.51
CA THR A 138 9.39 13.59 -3.44
C THR A 138 8.34 13.42 -4.55
N PHE A 139 7.06 13.40 -4.22
CA PHE A 139 5.99 13.30 -5.22
C PHE A 139 5.95 14.50 -6.15
N GLU A 140 6.03 15.72 -5.63
CA GLU A 140 6.04 16.95 -6.44
C GLU A 140 7.24 16.96 -7.41
N ASN A 141 8.44 16.61 -6.91
CA ASN A 141 9.63 16.54 -7.75
C ASN A 141 9.50 15.48 -8.85
N VAL A 142 9.08 14.26 -8.52
CA VAL A 142 8.96 13.19 -9.51
C VAL A 142 7.84 13.48 -10.50
N ALA A 143 6.68 13.97 -10.06
CA ALA A 143 5.57 14.29 -10.97
C ALA A 143 5.92 15.43 -11.94
N SER A 144 6.84 16.34 -11.55
CA SER A 144 7.37 17.36 -12.45
C SER A 144 8.26 16.76 -13.55
N ASP A 145 9.05 15.75 -13.24
CA ASP A 145 10.02 15.15 -14.17
C ASP A 145 9.44 13.99 -14.99
N ILE A 146 8.45 13.26 -14.43
CA ILE A 146 7.80 12.10 -15.03
C ILE A 146 6.27 12.22 -14.84
N PRO A 147 5.57 13.08 -15.60
CA PRO A 147 4.15 13.38 -15.37
C PRO A 147 3.20 12.18 -15.51
N ASP A 148 3.59 11.18 -16.31
CA ASP A 148 2.77 10.00 -16.59
C ASP A 148 2.88 8.89 -15.52
N ILE A 149 3.77 9.03 -14.54
CA ILE A 149 3.95 8.01 -13.49
C ILE A 149 2.79 8.04 -12.51
N LYS A 150 2.18 6.88 -12.26
CA LYS A 150 1.11 6.76 -11.25
C LYS A 150 1.72 6.82 -9.86
N LEU A 151 1.16 7.65 -8.99
CA LEU A 151 1.60 7.77 -7.60
C LEU A 151 0.75 6.90 -6.67
N CYS A 152 1.40 6.25 -5.70
CA CYS A 152 0.72 5.55 -4.62
C CYS A 152 1.39 5.80 -3.27
N ILE A 153 0.63 5.68 -2.19
CA ILE A 153 1.13 5.91 -0.83
C ILE A 153 0.55 4.86 0.12
N SER A 154 1.34 4.44 1.11
CA SER A 154 0.84 3.64 2.21
C SER A 154 0.94 4.38 3.54
N THR A 155 -0.08 4.19 4.36
CA THR A 155 -0.19 4.83 5.68
C THR A 155 -0.91 3.94 6.69
N ASN A 156 -0.64 4.19 7.97
CA ASN A 156 -1.46 3.72 9.08
C ASN A 156 -2.79 4.48 9.23
N GLY A 157 -2.98 5.60 8.52
CA GLY A 157 -4.25 6.34 8.48
C GLY A 157 -4.43 7.42 9.54
N LEU A 158 -3.57 7.53 10.55
CA LEU A 158 -3.76 8.51 11.64
C LEU A 158 -3.69 9.97 11.14
N MET A 159 -2.75 10.30 10.24
CA MET A 159 -2.65 11.65 9.65
C MET A 159 -3.40 11.79 8.33
N LEU A 160 -3.92 10.69 7.78
CA LEU A 160 -4.47 10.65 6.43
C LEU A 160 -5.55 11.70 6.17
N PRO A 161 -6.57 11.92 7.04
CA PRO A 161 -7.58 12.95 6.78
C PRO A 161 -7.01 14.35 6.51
N ASP A 162 -5.86 14.69 7.09
CA ASP A 162 -5.24 16.01 6.93
C ASP A 162 -4.41 16.11 5.64
N ARG A 163 -4.32 15.03 4.86
CA ARG A 163 -3.49 14.90 3.64
C ARG A 163 -4.30 14.56 2.39
N VAL A 164 -5.56 14.16 2.55
CA VAL A 164 -6.40 13.69 1.43
C VAL A 164 -6.52 14.74 0.31
N ASP A 165 -6.69 16.02 0.65
CA ASP A 165 -6.81 17.08 -0.36
C ASP A 165 -5.52 17.26 -1.16
N GLU A 166 -4.37 17.21 -0.48
CA GLU A 166 -3.07 17.33 -1.13
C GLU A 166 -2.78 16.08 -2.00
N LEU A 167 -3.15 14.88 -1.54
CA LEU A 167 -3.05 13.65 -2.33
C LEU A 167 -3.89 13.72 -3.60
N ALA A 168 -5.12 14.22 -3.51
CA ALA A 168 -5.98 14.41 -4.66
C ALA A 168 -5.41 15.44 -5.65
N ALA A 169 -4.85 16.55 -5.14
CA ALA A 169 -4.22 17.58 -5.98
C ALA A 169 -2.97 17.07 -6.73
N MET A 170 -2.27 16.07 -6.17
CA MET A 170 -1.13 15.42 -6.81
C MET A 170 -1.52 14.26 -7.74
N ASN A 171 -2.81 14.06 -8.03
CA ASN A 171 -3.31 12.92 -8.82
C ASN A 171 -2.88 11.55 -8.27
N VAL A 172 -2.81 11.41 -6.94
CA VAL A 172 -2.57 10.09 -6.31
C VAL A 172 -3.83 9.24 -6.49
N ASP A 173 -3.72 8.19 -7.31
CA ASP A 173 -4.86 7.32 -7.62
C ASP A 173 -5.08 6.20 -6.61
N HIS A 174 -4.02 5.81 -5.89
CA HIS A 174 -4.04 4.61 -5.03
C HIS A 174 -3.46 4.90 -3.65
N VAL A 175 -4.26 4.65 -2.61
CA VAL A 175 -3.83 4.76 -1.22
C VAL A 175 -4.01 3.41 -0.53
N THR A 176 -2.97 2.94 0.15
CA THR A 176 -3.08 1.78 1.04
C THR A 176 -3.19 2.25 2.49
N ILE A 177 -4.21 1.79 3.20
CA ILE A 177 -4.41 2.08 4.63
C ILE A 177 -4.30 0.77 5.40
N THR A 178 -3.51 0.77 6.48
CA THR A 178 -3.51 -0.38 7.40
C THR A 178 -4.55 -0.21 8.49
N ILE A 179 -5.58 -1.06 8.49
CA ILE A 179 -6.68 -1.02 9.46
C ILE A 179 -6.80 -2.42 10.09
N ASN A 180 -6.37 -2.59 11.33
CA ASN A 180 -6.41 -3.90 12.00
C ASN A 180 -7.63 -4.10 12.90
N MET A 181 -8.42 -3.05 13.12
CA MET A 181 -9.56 -3.06 14.04
C MET A 181 -10.55 -1.94 13.69
N VAL A 182 -11.82 -2.21 13.97
CA VAL A 182 -12.89 -1.21 14.08
C VAL A 182 -13.49 -1.13 15.49
N ASP A 183 -13.06 -2.03 16.37
CA ASP A 183 -13.41 -2.03 17.79
C ASP A 183 -12.17 -1.51 18.54
N PRO A 184 -12.26 -0.34 19.19
CA PRO A 184 -11.15 0.24 19.93
C PRO A 184 -10.61 -0.67 21.05
N ASP A 185 -11.41 -1.54 21.66
CA ASP A 185 -10.95 -2.46 22.71
C ASP A 185 -9.92 -3.46 22.15
N ILE A 186 -10.12 -3.93 20.93
CA ILE A 186 -9.14 -4.75 20.20
C ILE A 186 -7.89 -3.92 19.88
N GLY A 187 -8.07 -2.65 19.48
CA GLY A 187 -6.98 -1.72 19.23
C GLY A 187 -5.99 -1.59 20.40
N THR A 188 -6.48 -1.65 21.64
CA THR A 188 -5.62 -1.54 22.85
C THR A 188 -4.59 -2.65 22.95
N LYS A 189 -4.87 -3.82 22.37
CA LYS A 189 -3.97 -4.99 22.34
C LYS A 189 -2.92 -4.90 21.22
N ILE A 190 -3.18 -4.07 20.20
CA ILE A 190 -2.35 -3.96 19.00
C ILE A 190 -1.43 -2.74 19.07
N TYR A 191 -1.94 -1.61 19.58
CA TYR A 191 -1.26 -0.32 19.55
C TYR A 191 -0.99 0.19 20.97
N PRO A 192 0.23 0.03 21.50
CA PRO A 192 0.58 0.55 22.83
C PRO A 192 0.46 2.07 22.94
N TRP A 193 0.72 2.81 21.86
CA TRP A 193 0.55 4.26 21.84
C TRP A 193 0.40 4.83 20.42
N ILE A 194 -0.20 6.01 20.35
CA ILE A 194 -0.18 6.91 19.19
C ILE A 194 0.34 8.29 19.59
N PHE A 195 0.85 9.05 18.63
CA PHE A 195 1.27 10.44 18.77
C PHE A 195 0.43 11.30 17.82
N TYR A 196 -0.44 12.13 18.39
CA TYR A 196 -1.39 12.94 17.64
C TYR A 196 -1.48 14.32 18.26
N LYS A 197 -1.49 15.37 17.43
CA LYS A 197 -1.57 16.78 17.86
C LYS A 197 -0.60 17.15 19.00
N GLY A 198 0.66 16.70 18.90
CA GLY A 198 1.70 17.01 19.88
C GLY A 198 1.62 16.22 21.19
N LYS A 199 0.65 15.31 21.35
CA LYS A 199 0.44 14.51 22.57
C LYS A 199 0.55 13.02 22.25
N ARG A 200 1.15 12.26 23.18
CA ARG A 200 1.11 10.79 23.16
C ARG A 200 -0.16 10.31 23.89
N TYR A 201 -0.92 9.44 23.24
CA TYR A 201 -2.10 8.79 23.77
C TYR A 201 -1.83 7.29 23.92
N THR A 202 -2.49 6.65 24.89
CA THR A 202 -2.39 5.20 25.16
C THR A 202 -3.77 4.59 25.42
N GLY A 203 -3.84 3.26 25.45
CA GLY A 203 -5.05 2.53 25.83
C GLY A 203 -6.24 2.77 24.89
N LEU A 204 -7.44 2.81 25.47
CA LEU A 204 -8.69 2.95 24.73
C LEU A 204 -8.77 4.28 23.98
N GLU A 205 -8.36 5.39 24.60
CA GLU A 205 -8.36 6.73 24.00
C GLU A 205 -7.50 6.77 22.72
N ALA A 206 -6.31 6.17 22.74
CA ALA A 206 -5.46 6.05 21.55
C ALA A 206 -6.14 5.27 20.42
N SER A 207 -6.81 4.17 20.78
CA SER A 207 -7.45 3.29 19.81
C SER A 207 -8.68 3.96 19.20
N GLN A 208 -9.48 4.67 19.98
CA GLN A 208 -10.63 5.46 19.50
C GLN A 208 -10.19 6.52 18.50
N ILE A 209 -9.18 7.32 18.85
CA ILE A 209 -8.64 8.35 17.95
C ILE A 209 -8.14 7.72 16.65
N LEU A 210 -7.39 6.62 16.72
CA LEU A 210 -6.88 5.96 15.52
C LEU A 210 -8.01 5.45 14.63
N HIS A 211 -9.01 4.79 15.21
CA HIS A 211 -10.17 4.28 14.49
C HIS A 211 -10.93 5.42 13.77
N GLU A 212 -11.32 6.46 14.51
CA GLU A 212 -12.08 7.60 13.96
C GLU A 212 -11.33 8.26 12.79
N ARG A 213 -10.01 8.43 12.95
CA ARG A 213 -9.15 9.04 11.93
C ARG A 213 -9.00 8.15 10.69
N GLN A 214 -8.86 6.84 10.87
CA GLN A 214 -8.80 5.88 9.76
C GLN A 214 -10.12 5.85 8.98
N MET A 215 -11.26 5.79 9.67
CA MET A 215 -12.58 5.76 9.02
C MET A 215 -12.84 7.06 8.25
N LEU A 216 -12.57 8.21 8.87
CA LEU A 216 -12.69 9.52 8.20
C LEU A 216 -11.80 9.59 6.96
N GLY A 217 -10.54 9.13 7.06
CA GLY A 217 -9.61 9.15 5.94
C GLY A 217 -10.08 8.28 4.77
N LEU A 218 -10.62 7.09 5.08
CA LEU A 218 -11.19 6.19 4.08
C LEU A 218 -12.39 6.83 3.37
N GLU A 219 -13.35 7.37 4.12
CA GLU A 219 -14.53 8.05 3.57
C GLU A 219 -14.14 9.26 2.70
N MET A 220 -13.16 10.04 3.13
CA MET A 220 -12.65 11.19 2.38
C MET A 220 -11.97 10.80 1.06
N LEU A 221 -11.23 9.70 1.03
CA LEU A 221 -10.61 9.17 -0.20
C LEU A 221 -11.66 8.68 -1.18
N THR A 222 -12.64 7.91 -0.69
CA THR A 222 -13.77 7.43 -1.50
C THR A 222 -14.57 8.59 -2.08
N ALA A 223 -14.84 9.64 -1.30
CA ALA A 223 -15.52 10.84 -1.79
C ALA A 223 -14.76 11.58 -2.92
N ARG A 224 -13.45 11.37 -3.03
CA ARG A 224 -12.59 11.96 -4.08
C ARG A 224 -12.26 10.96 -5.21
N GLY A 225 -12.85 9.76 -5.20
CA GLY A 225 -12.61 8.74 -6.22
C GLY A 225 -11.18 8.18 -6.23
N ILE A 226 -10.49 8.24 -5.09
CA ILE A 226 -9.17 7.63 -4.91
C ILE A 226 -9.38 6.18 -4.48
N LEU A 227 -8.74 5.24 -5.20
CA LEU A 227 -8.90 3.82 -4.93
C LEU A 227 -8.11 3.42 -3.69
N THR A 228 -8.79 2.71 -2.79
CA THR A 228 -8.21 2.33 -1.50
C THR A 228 -8.03 0.83 -1.37
N LYS A 229 -6.81 0.45 -0.99
CA LYS A 229 -6.47 -0.90 -0.54
C LYS A 229 -6.36 -0.88 0.97
N ILE A 230 -7.02 -1.81 1.63
CA ILE A 230 -6.90 -2.00 3.08
C ILE A 230 -5.96 -3.16 3.34
N ASN A 231 -4.92 -2.92 4.13
CA ASN A 231 -4.11 -3.99 4.71
C ASN A 231 -4.60 -4.28 6.13
N SER A 232 -4.69 -5.55 6.49
CA SER A 232 -4.94 -5.98 7.86
C SER A 232 -4.01 -7.13 8.22
N VAL A 233 -3.38 -7.06 9.38
CA VAL A 233 -2.56 -8.13 9.94
C VAL A 233 -3.46 -9.02 10.80
N MET A 234 -3.54 -10.30 10.45
CA MET A 234 -4.24 -11.33 11.20
C MET A 234 -3.39 -11.76 12.40
N ILE A 235 -3.87 -11.45 13.60
CA ILE A 235 -3.24 -11.75 14.89
C ILE A 235 -4.16 -12.74 15.62
N PRO A 236 -3.74 -14.03 15.70
CA PRO A 236 -4.55 -15.06 16.35
C PRO A 236 -4.90 -14.75 17.80
N GLY A 237 -6.17 -14.91 18.16
CA GLY A 237 -6.71 -14.61 19.49
C GLY A 237 -6.82 -13.12 19.83
N VAL A 238 -6.51 -12.22 18.90
CA VAL A 238 -6.61 -10.76 19.09
C VAL A 238 -7.63 -10.15 18.15
N ASN A 239 -7.49 -10.36 16.84
CA ASN A 239 -8.40 -9.78 15.84
C ASN A 239 -8.82 -10.76 14.74
N ASP A 240 -8.38 -12.02 14.79
CA ASP A 240 -8.67 -13.05 13.79
C ASP A 240 -10.16 -13.23 13.50
N GLU A 241 -11.01 -13.28 14.55
CA GLU A 241 -12.47 -13.31 14.37
C GLU A 241 -13.03 -11.93 13.98
N HIS A 242 -12.41 -10.86 14.48
CA HIS A 242 -12.82 -9.47 14.24
C HIS A 242 -12.62 -9.00 12.80
N LEU A 243 -11.70 -9.60 12.05
CA LEU A 243 -11.40 -9.19 10.69
C LEU A 243 -12.59 -9.35 9.73
N VAL A 244 -13.59 -10.17 10.08
CA VAL A 244 -14.87 -10.24 9.37
C VAL A 244 -15.64 -8.92 9.51
N GLU A 245 -15.67 -8.35 10.71
CA GLU A 245 -16.30 -7.05 10.96
C GLU A 245 -15.50 -5.92 10.31
N VAL A 246 -14.17 -5.93 10.44
CA VAL A 246 -13.29 -4.96 9.76
C VAL A 246 -13.58 -4.94 8.25
N ASN A 247 -13.65 -6.12 7.61
CA ASN A 247 -13.95 -6.24 6.18
C ASN A 247 -15.30 -5.61 5.80
N LYS A 248 -16.33 -5.82 6.62
CA LYS A 248 -17.65 -5.22 6.41
C LYS A 248 -17.56 -3.69 6.50
N TRP A 249 -16.96 -3.16 7.56
CA TRP A 249 -16.87 -1.72 7.83
C TRP A 249 -16.10 -0.96 6.75
N VAL A 250 -14.98 -1.50 6.29
CA VAL A 250 -14.17 -0.83 5.26
C VAL A 250 -14.84 -0.91 3.89
N LYS A 251 -15.54 -2.02 3.57
CA LYS A 251 -16.34 -2.14 2.34
C LYS A 251 -17.47 -1.12 2.29
N GLU A 252 -18.23 -0.99 3.38
CA GLU A 252 -19.33 -0.02 3.49
C GLU A 252 -18.86 1.43 3.27
N ARG A 253 -17.57 1.70 3.50
CA ARG A 253 -16.93 3.00 3.33
C ARG A 253 -16.14 3.16 2.04
N GLY A 254 -16.26 2.21 1.10
CA GLY A 254 -15.70 2.32 -0.23
C GLY A 254 -14.27 1.81 -0.40
N ALA A 255 -13.80 0.92 0.49
CA ALA A 255 -12.59 0.16 0.24
C ALA A 255 -12.71 -0.67 -1.05
N PHE A 256 -11.74 -0.52 -1.95
CA PHE A 256 -11.72 -1.24 -3.23
C PHE A 256 -11.17 -2.67 -3.06
N LEU A 257 -10.05 -2.80 -2.34
CA LEU A 257 -9.41 -4.08 -2.04
C LEU A 257 -9.19 -4.24 -0.55
N HIS A 258 -9.28 -5.48 -0.08
CA HIS A 258 -8.82 -5.86 1.25
C HIS A 258 -7.75 -6.95 1.13
N ASN A 259 -6.62 -6.75 1.78
CA ASN A 259 -5.47 -7.63 1.81
C ASN A 259 -5.18 -8.03 3.26
N VAL A 260 -5.58 -9.26 3.61
CA VAL A 260 -5.31 -9.83 4.94
C VAL A 260 -3.98 -10.58 4.90
N MET A 261 -3.05 -10.14 5.74
CA MET A 261 -1.69 -10.66 5.84
C MET A 261 -1.47 -11.39 7.16
N PRO A 262 -0.66 -12.46 7.20
CA PRO A 262 -0.36 -13.14 8.45
C PRO A 262 0.52 -12.27 9.35
N LEU A 263 0.28 -12.32 10.67
CA LEU A 263 1.27 -11.84 11.64
C LEU A 263 2.58 -12.63 11.48
N ILE A 264 3.68 -11.92 11.38
CA ILE A 264 5.02 -12.49 11.46
C ILE A 264 5.56 -12.25 12.87
N SER A 265 5.76 -13.34 13.60
CA SER A 265 6.04 -13.33 15.03
C SER A 265 7.36 -13.98 15.41
N ASP A 266 8.32 -14.08 14.48
CA ASP A 266 9.64 -14.61 14.79
C ASP A 266 10.35 -13.67 15.80
N PRO A 267 10.81 -14.18 16.96
CA PRO A 267 11.54 -13.39 17.96
C PRO A 267 12.79 -12.70 17.39
N ALA A 268 13.39 -13.22 16.33
CA ALA A 268 14.56 -12.63 15.66
C ALA A 268 14.28 -11.22 15.11
N HIS A 269 13.03 -10.87 14.85
CA HIS A 269 12.64 -9.52 14.44
C HIS A 269 12.52 -8.53 15.61
N GLY A 270 12.59 -8.99 16.86
CA GLY A 270 12.59 -8.15 18.06
C GLY A 270 11.33 -7.30 18.25
N THR A 271 10.20 -7.73 17.69
CA THR A 271 8.89 -7.07 17.88
C THR A 271 8.34 -7.44 19.26
N HIS A 272 7.42 -6.65 19.83
CA HIS A 272 6.82 -6.98 21.12
C HIS A 272 6.15 -8.36 21.06
N PHE A 273 5.32 -8.62 20.05
CA PHE A 273 4.67 -9.92 19.85
C PHE A 273 5.64 -11.08 19.63
N GLY A 274 6.73 -10.88 18.88
CA GLY A 274 7.75 -11.92 18.73
C GLY A 274 8.45 -12.24 20.05
N LEU A 275 8.78 -11.22 20.84
CA LEU A 275 9.47 -11.38 22.12
C LEU A 275 8.56 -11.93 23.24
N THR A 276 7.25 -11.73 23.16
CA THR A 276 6.28 -12.23 24.15
C THR A 276 5.61 -13.54 23.76
N GLY A 277 6.01 -14.14 22.63
CA GLY A 277 5.54 -15.46 22.21
C GLY A 277 4.14 -15.47 21.60
N GLN A 278 3.60 -14.32 21.17
CA GLN A 278 2.37 -14.29 20.37
C GLN A 278 2.62 -15.03 19.06
N ARG A 279 1.85 -16.08 18.77
CA ARG A 279 2.00 -16.84 17.52
C ARG A 279 1.42 -16.09 16.32
N GLY A 280 1.98 -16.34 15.14
CA GLY A 280 1.33 -16.06 13.85
C GLY A 280 0.24 -17.09 13.50
N PRO A 281 -0.64 -16.77 12.52
CA PRO A 281 -1.64 -17.72 12.03
C PRO A 281 -0.99 -18.82 11.19
N THR A 282 -1.57 -20.01 11.21
CA THR A 282 -1.25 -21.07 10.25
C THR A 282 -1.79 -20.72 8.86
N ALA A 283 -1.23 -21.35 7.82
CA ALA A 283 -1.75 -21.19 6.46
C ALA A 283 -3.23 -21.58 6.32
N MET A 284 -3.67 -22.59 7.08
CA MET A 284 -5.08 -23.02 7.10
C MET A 284 -5.99 -21.99 7.77
N GLU A 285 -5.56 -21.39 8.89
CA GLU A 285 -6.32 -20.33 9.57
C GLU A 285 -6.46 -19.09 8.68
N LEU A 286 -5.37 -18.68 8.04
CA LEU A 286 -5.38 -17.55 7.10
C LEU A 286 -6.31 -17.81 5.92
N LYS A 287 -6.20 -18.98 5.29
CA LYS A 287 -7.08 -19.35 4.18
C LYS A 287 -8.55 -19.41 4.61
N ALA A 288 -8.84 -20.01 5.76
CA ALA A 288 -10.21 -20.10 6.27
C ALA A 288 -10.80 -18.71 6.55
N LEU A 289 -10.00 -17.75 7.05
CA LEU A 289 -10.44 -16.37 7.19
C LEU A 289 -10.69 -15.74 5.81
N GLN A 290 -9.74 -15.85 4.88
CA GLN A 290 -9.86 -15.32 3.52
C GLN A 290 -11.11 -15.83 2.80
N ASP A 291 -11.40 -17.13 2.91
CA ASP A 291 -12.60 -17.75 2.32
C ASP A 291 -13.90 -17.20 2.96
N LYS A 292 -13.89 -16.84 4.26
CA LYS A 292 -15.03 -16.16 4.93
C LYS A 292 -15.24 -14.73 4.43
N LEU A 293 -14.18 -14.07 3.95
CA LEU A 293 -14.26 -12.70 3.44
C LEU A 293 -14.72 -12.62 1.98
N ASP A 294 -14.75 -13.75 1.26
CA ASP A 294 -14.90 -13.85 -0.21
C ASP A 294 -16.28 -13.44 -0.78
N GLY A 295 -17.20 -12.93 0.07
CA GLY A 295 -18.44 -12.25 -0.34
C GLY A 295 -18.39 -10.72 -0.20
N GLY A 296 -17.23 -10.17 0.16
CA GLY A 296 -17.01 -8.80 0.63
C GLY A 296 -16.39 -7.86 -0.42
N ALA A 297 -15.36 -7.13 -0.01
CA ALA A 297 -14.50 -6.37 -0.92
C ALA A 297 -13.68 -7.34 -1.78
N LYS A 298 -13.15 -6.89 -2.93
CA LYS A 298 -12.25 -7.74 -3.71
C LYS A 298 -11.05 -8.12 -2.83
N LEU A 299 -10.80 -9.42 -2.68
CA LEU A 299 -9.74 -9.91 -1.82
C LEU A 299 -8.46 -10.07 -2.64
N MET A 300 -7.37 -9.42 -2.21
CA MET A 300 -6.06 -9.57 -2.87
C MET A 300 -5.40 -10.89 -2.43
N ARG A 301 -5.11 -11.78 -3.38
CA ARG A 301 -4.49 -13.10 -3.09
C ARG A 301 -3.02 -13.19 -3.52
N HIS A 302 -2.56 -12.29 -4.38
CA HIS A 302 -1.21 -12.31 -4.97
C HIS A 302 -0.18 -11.44 -4.23
N CYS A 303 -0.54 -10.85 -3.08
CA CYS A 303 0.37 -9.98 -2.34
C CYS A 303 1.58 -10.76 -1.82
N ARG A 304 2.78 -10.42 -2.33
CA ARG A 304 4.04 -11.02 -1.87
C ARG A 304 4.72 -10.23 -0.75
N GLN A 305 4.09 -9.19 -0.18
CA GLN A 305 4.70 -8.21 0.74
C GLN A 305 6.05 -7.70 0.18
N CYS A 306 6.06 -6.59 -0.56
CA CYS A 306 7.31 -6.13 -1.16
C CYS A 306 8.25 -5.51 -0.09
N ARG A 307 9.29 -4.81 -0.54
CA ARG A 307 10.17 -4.00 0.32
C ARG A 307 9.82 -2.51 0.20
N ALA A 308 10.29 -1.67 1.12
CA ALA A 308 10.10 -0.22 1.03
C ALA A 308 11.08 0.45 0.04
N ASP A 309 12.06 -0.31 -0.46
CA ASP A 309 13.01 0.04 -1.53
C ASP A 309 12.86 -0.87 -2.75
N ALA A 310 11.73 -1.58 -2.87
CA ALA A 310 11.44 -2.55 -3.92
C ALA A 310 11.47 -1.95 -5.32
#